data_AF-A0A563UJR8-F1
#
_entry.id   AF-A0A563UJR8-F1
#
_cell.length_a   1.000
_cell.length_b   1.000
_cell.length_c   1.000
_cell.angle_alpha   90.00
_cell.angle_beta   90.00
_cell.angle_gamma   90.00
#
_symmetry.space_group_name_H-M   'P 1'
#
loop_
_entity.id
_entity.type
_entity.pdbx_description
1 polymer ?
#
loop_
_entity_poly.entity_id
_entity_poly.type
_entity_poly.pdbx_seq_one_letter_code
_entity_poly.pdbx_strand_id
1 'polypeptide(L)'
;MSFYNSVSNTTNASTSLRSQINTASTSKQRVNDVSCGSILDFPFEMTTSKGDTAQTTVKGAGRIFINCQDNQVSGYGLLCASKYTGFNTKETFEMEVQENYTVKSLATAFSKMQLDGTQYSLIVNKPKNTKAFQSSQTNNFTMKALVINTSTTPFDIVSGTADFGASGVSDGRPVSFKGVITFLGNHKADVAFDGKVVSVDLLTGKTSVK
;
A
#
# COMPACT_ATOMS: atom_id res chain seq x y z
N MET A 1 1.09 -6.20 -5.27
CA MET A 1 0.00 -5.36 -4.71
C MET A 1 0.22 -3.94 -5.22
N SER A 2 -0.78 -3.26 -5.81
CA SER A 2 -0.58 -1.90 -6.37
C SER A 2 -0.55 -0.85 -5.26
N PHE A 3 0.12 0.28 -5.51
CA PHE A 3 0.15 1.46 -4.62
C PHE A 3 -1.25 1.89 -4.18
N TYR A 4 -2.20 1.96 -5.12
CA TYR A 4 -3.58 2.33 -4.84
C TYR A 4 -4.26 1.38 -3.84
N ASN A 5 -3.95 0.07 -3.91
CA ASN A 5 -4.48 -0.90 -2.96
C ASN A 5 -3.85 -0.75 -1.56
N SER A 6 -2.56 -0.37 -1.48
CA SER A 6 -1.92 -0.05 -0.20
C SER A 6 -2.57 1.18 0.44
N VAL A 7 -2.68 2.29 -0.30
CA VAL A 7 -3.36 3.52 0.18
C VAL A 7 -4.81 3.25 0.57
N SER A 8 -5.54 2.46 -0.22
CA SER A 8 -6.90 2.00 0.09
C SER A 8 -6.97 1.25 1.43
N ASN A 9 -6.03 0.36 1.71
CA ASN A 9 -6.02 -0.41 2.95
C ASN A 9 -5.72 0.50 4.16
N THR A 10 -4.81 1.46 4.01
CA THR A 10 -4.52 2.47 5.04
C THR A 10 -5.76 3.34 5.32
N THR A 11 -6.44 3.84 4.30
CA THR A 11 -7.66 4.64 4.51
C THR A 11 -8.80 3.82 5.10
N ASN A 12 -8.92 2.55 4.75
CA ASN A 12 -9.88 1.65 5.38
C ASN A 12 -9.57 1.42 6.86
N ALA A 13 -8.31 1.48 7.31
CA ALA A 13 -7.97 1.40 8.73
C ALA A 13 -8.60 2.54 9.56
N SER A 14 -8.83 3.72 8.97
CA SER A 14 -9.51 4.84 9.65
C SER A 14 -11.03 4.65 9.76
N THR A 15 -11.65 3.84 8.89
CA THR A 15 -13.10 3.56 8.89
C THR A 15 -13.46 2.23 9.56
N SER A 16 -12.52 1.29 9.60
CA SER A 16 -12.55 0.05 10.39
C SER A 16 -11.17 -0.63 10.37
N LEU A 17 -10.58 -0.93 11.52
CA LEU A 17 -9.45 -1.87 11.57
C LEU A 17 -10.01 -3.26 11.21
N ARG A 18 -9.69 -3.75 10.01
CA ARG A 18 -10.06 -5.10 9.60
C ARG A 18 -9.23 -6.11 10.37
N SER A 19 -9.83 -6.63 11.44
CA SER A 19 -9.48 -7.92 12.02
C SER A 19 -9.70 -9.01 10.96
N GLN A 20 -8.61 -9.51 10.37
CA GLN A 20 -8.54 -10.87 9.86
C GLN A 20 -7.37 -11.57 10.54
N ILE A 21 -7.54 -11.84 11.83
CA ILE A 21 -6.70 -12.74 12.60
C ILE A 21 -7.63 -13.79 13.18
N ASN A 22 -7.56 -15.01 12.64
CA ASN A 22 -8.21 -16.17 13.22
C ASN A 22 -7.56 -16.46 14.57
N THR A 23 -8.09 -15.86 15.64
CA THR A 23 -8.33 -16.40 16.99
C THR A 23 -8.62 -15.23 17.96
N ALA A 24 -9.85 -15.19 18.47
CA ALA A 24 -10.25 -14.56 19.74
C ALA A 24 -10.01 -13.06 19.99
N SER A 25 -10.19 -12.17 19.01
CA SER A 25 -10.65 -10.80 19.31
C SER A 25 -11.48 -10.20 18.17
N THR A 26 -12.79 -10.16 18.36
CA THR A 26 -13.82 -9.81 17.36
C THR A 26 -14.19 -8.33 17.33
N SER A 27 -13.50 -7.44 18.04
CA SER A 27 -13.83 -6.01 17.96
C SER A 27 -13.07 -5.34 16.82
N LYS A 28 -13.78 -5.00 15.73
CA LYS A 28 -13.30 -3.98 14.79
C LYS A 28 -13.17 -2.68 15.58
N GLN A 29 -11.96 -2.26 15.91
CA GLN A 29 -11.74 -0.94 16.46
C GLN A 29 -11.58 0.04 15.29
N ARG A 30 -12.22 1.20 15.33
CA ARG A 30 -11.90 2.29 14.42
C ARG A 30 -10.83 3.15 15.08
N VAL A 31 -10.06 3.92 14.30
CA VAL A 31 -9.06 4.85 14.84
C VAL A 31 -9.67 5.83 15.86
N ASN A 32 -10.93 6.25 15.66
CA ASN A 32 -11.67 7.11 16.58
C ASN A 32 -12.16 6.41 17.85
N ASP A 33 -12.06 5.07 17.93
CA ASP A 33 -12.45 4.29 19.10
C ASP A 33 -11.25 4.07 20.05
N VAL A 34 -10.07 4.59 19.69
CA VAL A 34 -8.82 4.40 20.40
C VAL A 34 -8.41 5.70 21.09
N SER A 35 -7.96 5.59 22.35
CA SER A 35 -7.55 6.74 23.16
C SER A 35 -6.35 7.47 22.57
N CYS A 36 -6.26 8.77 22.83
CA CYS A 36 -5.10 9.58 22.48
C CYS A 36 -3.79 8.99 23.00
N GLY A 37 -2.75 8.97 22.16
CA GLY A 37 -1.44 8.43 22.51
C GLY A 37 -1.35 6.91 22.57
N SER A 38 -2.42 6.19 22.23
CA SER A 38 -2.38 4.72 22.21
C SER A 38 -1.45 4.19 21.13
N ILE A 39 -0.86 3.03 21.42
CA ILE A 39 -0.06 2.25 20.49
C ILE A 39 -0.72 0.88 20.33
N LEU A 40 -0.90 0.46 19.09
CA LEU A 40 -1.51 -0.82 18.73
C LEU A 40 -0.49 -1.62 17.92
N ASP A 41 -0.01 -2.73 18.48
CA ASP A 41 0.82 -3.69 17.79
C ASP A 41 -0.02 -4.88 17.33
N PHE A 42 0.10 -5.26 16.06
CA PHE A 42 -0.66 -6.35 15.46
C PHE A 42 0.27 -7.23 14.59
N PRO A 43 0.86 -8.28 15.18
CA PRO A 43 1.48 -9.33 14.39
C PRO A 43 0.40 -10.12 13.64
N PHE A 44 0.72 -10.60 12.45
CA PHE A 44 -0.17 -11.47 11.69
C PHE A 44 0.61 -12.55 10.95
N GLU A 45 0.00 -13.73 10.91
CA GLU A 45 0.45 -14.85 10.10
C GLU A 45 -0.77 -15.58 9.55
N MET A 46 -0.78 -15.82 8.25
CA MET A 46 -1.84 -16.55 7.58
C MET A 46 -1.25 -17.41 6.48
N THR A 47 -1.68 -18.66 6.41
CA THR A 47 -1.37 -19.54 5.29
C THR A 47 -2.65 -19.93 4.57
N THR A 48 -2.64 -19.83 3.25
CA THR A 48 -3.73 -20.26 2.37
C THR A 48 -3.18 -21.26 1.36
N SER A 49 -3.87 -22.38 1.22
CA SER A 49 -3.47 -23.46 0.31
C SER A 49 -4.63 -23.84 -0.63
N LYS A 50 -4.30 -24.29 -1.84
CA LYS A 50 -5.23 -24.90 -2.78
C LYS A 50 -4.75 -26.31 -3.12
N GLY A 51 -5.09 -27.26 -2.25
CA GLY A 51 -4.49 -28.60 -2.24
C GLY A 51 -2.96 -28.51 -2.20
N ASP A 52 -2.30 -29.43 -2.90
CA ASP A 52 -0.83 -29.46 -2.99
C ASP A 52 -0.27 -28.60 -4.15
N THR A 53 -1.16 -27.95 -4.90
CA THR A 53 -0.80 -27.25 -6.15
C THR A 53 -0.36 -25.81 -5.94
N ALA A 54 -0.78 -25.18 -4.84
CA ALA A 54 -0.40 -23.83 -4.50
C ALA A 54 -0.52 -23.58 -2.98
N GLN A 55 0.43 -22.81 -2.47
CA GLN A 55 0.41 -22.32 -1.09
C GLN A 55 0.93 -20.89 -1.06
N THR A 56 0.32 -20.06 -0.23
CA THR A 56 0.80 -18.72 0.10
C THR A 56 0.80 -18.56 1.60
N THR A 57 1.94 -18.21 2.16
CA THR A 57 2.09 -17.82 3.55
C THR A 57 2.39 -16.33 3.60
N VAL A 58 1.65 -15.61 4.42
CA VAL A 58 1.81 -14.20 4.70
C VAL A 58 2.21 -14.07 6.16
N LYS A 59 3.31 -13.38 6.44
CA LYS A 59 3.77 -13.07 7.79
C LYS A 59 4.10 -11.60 7.88
N GLY A 60 3.85 -10.98 9.01
CA GLY A 60 4.19 -9.59 9.21
C GLY A 60 3.82 -9.08 10.58
N ALA A 61 4.10 -7.80 10.76
CA ALA A 61 3.66 -7.06 11.91
C ALA A 61 3.41 -5.62 11.49
N GLY A 62 2.38 -5.03 12.11
CA GLY A 62 2.17 -3.60 12.04
C GLY A 62 2.11 -2.97 13.43
N ARG A 63 2.38 -1.67 13.46
CA ARG A 63 2.26 -0.79 14.60
C ARG A 63 1.51 0.46 14.17
N ILE A 64 0.45 0.79 14.89
CA ILE A 64 -0.26 2.06 14.75
C ILE A 64 -0.02 2.91 16.00
N PHE A 65 0.31 4.18 15.83
CA PHE A 65 0.43 5.16 16.91
C PHE A 65 -0.57 6.29 16.69
N ILE A 66 -1.43 6.55 17.67
CA ILE A 66 -2.53 7.50 17.55
C ILE A 66 -2.05 8.92 17.89
N ASN A 67 -2.11 9.82 16.91
CA ASN A 67 -1.67 11.20 17.03
C ASN A 67 -2.82 12.08 17.54
N CYS A 68 -2.55 12.99 18.46
CA CYS A 68 -3.56 13.89 19.00
C CYS A 68 -3.17 15.36 18.95
N GLN A 69 -4.19 16.20 18.80
CA GLN A 69 -4.13 17.65 18.89
C GLN A 69 -5.25 18.08 19.82
N ASP A 70 -4.96 18.93 20.81
CA ASP A 70 -5.94 19.43 21.79
C ASP A 70 -6.74 18.31 22.49
N ASN A 71 -6.05 17.21 22.82
CA ASN A 71 -6.62 16.01 23.44
C ASN A 71 -7.71 15.30 22.60
N GLN A 72 -7.75 15.57 21.29
CA GLN A 72 -8.60 14.91 20.30
C GLN A 72 -7.75 14.17 19.28
N VAL A 73 -8.25 13.04 18.78
CA VAL A 73 -7.56 12.26 17.75
C VAL A 73 -7.44 13.11 16.47
N SER A 74 -6.22 13.32 16.03
CA SER A 74 -5.85 14.16 14.88
C SER A 74 -5.28 13.36 13.71
N GLY A 75 -5.01 12.07 13.92
CA GLY A 75 -4.34 11.24 12.93
C GLY A 75 -3.76 9.99 13.56
N TYR A 76 -2.95 9.29 12.78
CA TYR A 76 -2.15 8.17 13.25
C TYR A 76 -0.93 8.00 12.35
N GLY A 77 0.10 7.34 12.84
CA GLY A 77 1.08 6.75 11.93
C GLY A 77 1.02 5.24 11.94
N LEU A 78 1.50 4.66 10.85
CA LEU A 78 1.49 3.24 10.55
C LEU A 78 2.90 2.83 10.16
N LEU A 79 3.45 1.87 10.90
CA LEU A 79 4.60 1.10 10.47
C LEU A 79 4.09 -0.31 10.18
N CYS A 80 4.29 -0.82 8.96
CA CYS A 80 3.87 -2.17 8.61
C CYS A 80 4.97 -2.85 7.81
N ALA A 81 5.31 -4.07 8.16
CA ALA A 81 6.21 -4.91 7.38
C ALA A 81 5.54 -6.26 7.17
N SER A 82 5.51 -6.71 5.92
CA SER A 82 4.90 -7.98 5.54
C SER A 82 5.76 -8.70 4.51
N LYS A 83 5.76 -10.03 4.61
CA LYS A 83 6.43 -10.95 3.71
C LYS A 83 5.43 -12.01 3.27
N TYR A 84 5.33 -12.17 1.98
CA TYR A 84 4.54 -13.20 1.31
C TYR A 84 5.52 -14.17 0.70
N THR A 85 5.39 -15.44 1.02
CA THR A 85 6.17 -16.51 0.39
C THR A 85 5.21 -17.56 -0.08
N GLY A 86 5.42 -18.08 -1.27
CA GLY A 86 4.53 -19.10 -1.78
C GLY A 86 5.02 -19.78 -3.03
N PHE A 87 4.16 -20.64 -3.54
CA PHE A 87 4.39 -21.35 -4.77
C PHE A 87 3.09 -21.67 -5.48
N ASN A 88 3.20 -21.92 -6.77
CA ASN A 88 2.18 -22.58 -7.59
C ASN A 88 2.85 -23.72 -8.39
N THR A 89 2.16 -24.28 -9.38
CA THR A 89 2.69 -25.37 -10.21
C THR A 89 3.85 -24.95 -11.13
N LYS A 90 4.05 -23.65 -11.35
CA LYS A 90 5.03 -23.09 -12.31
C LYS A 90 6.22 -22.42 -11.63
N GLU A 91 6.02 -21.77 -10.49
CA GLU A 91 7.02 -20.92 -9.85
C GLU A 91 6.91 -20.92 -8.33
N THR A 92 7.96 -20.43 -7.68
CA THR A 92 7.91 -19.88 -6.33
C THR A 92 7.96 -18.36 -6.39
N PHE A 93 7.37 -17.71 -5.39
CA PHE A 93 7.39 -16.27 -5.30
C PHE A 93 7.68 -15.81 -3.88
N GLU A 94 8.30 -14.65 -3.80
CA GLU A 94 8.52 -13.90 -2.59
C GLU A 94 8.10 -12.45 -2.85
N MET A 95 7.28 -11.90 -1.96
CA MET A 95 6.99 -10.47 -1.97
C MET A 95 7.24 -9.91 -0.58
N GLU A 96 7.84 -8.74 -0.52
CA GLU A 96 7.98 -7.98 0.71
C GLU A 96 7.33 -6.62 0.52
N VAL A 97 6.67 -6.12 1.56
CA VAL A 97 6.11 -4.77 1.59
C VAL A 97 6.47 -4.15 2.93
N GLN A 98 7.03 -2.94 2.88
CA GLN A 98 7.27 -2.13 4.07
C GLN A 98 6.60 -0.78 3.87
N GLU A 99 5.84 -0.35 4.87
CA GLU A 99 5.03 0.87 4.85
C GLU A 99 5.39 1.68 6.08
N ASN A 100 5.67 2.96 5.88
CA ASN A 100 5.87 3.93 6.94
C ASN A 100 5.08 5.17 6.59
N TYR A 101 3.88 5.29 7.15
CA TYR A 101 2.90 6.30 6.81
C TYR A 101 2.57 7.17 8.02
N THR A 102 2.30 8.44 7.76
CA THR A 102 1.64 9.36 8.68
C THR A 102 0.35 9.83 8.03
N VAL A 103 -0.75 9.65 8.74
CA VAL A 103 -2.08 10.09 8.35
C VAL A 103 -2.52 11.19 9.28
N LYS A 104 -2.90 12.33 8.72
CA LYS A 104 -3.44 13.47 9.45
C LYS A 104 -4.86 13.74 8.99
N SER A 105 -5.77 13.98 9.93
CA SER A 105 -7.11 14.45 9.63
C SER A 105 -7.07 15.90 9.14
N LEU A 106 -7.77 16.19 8.05
CA LEU A 106 -7.97 17.54 7.51
C LEU A 106 -9.40 18.05 7.67
N ALA A 107 -10.32 17.15 8.05
CA ALA A 107 -11.73 17.47 8.25
C ALA A 107 -12.35 16.55 9.32
N THR A 108 -13.49 16.95 9.86
CA THR A 108 -14.21 16.18 10.88
C THR A 108 -14.51 14.76 10.40
N ALA A 109 -14.52 13.82 11.35
CA ALA A 109 -14.78 12.40 11.11
C ALA A 109 -13.87 11.74 10.05
N PHE A 110 -12.66 12.29 9.82
CA PHE A 110 -11.70 11.79 8.81
C PHE A 110 -12.26 11.78 7.37
N SER A 111 -13.24 12.63 7.08
CA SER A 111 -13.83 12.81 5.74
C SER A 111 -12.81 13.30 4.70
N LYS A 112 -11.77 14.00 5.16
CA LYS A 112 -10.55 14.31 4.41
C LYS A 112 -9.33 14.02 5.26
N MET A 113 -8.32 13.43 4.65
CA MET A 113 -7.06 13.11 5.31
C MET A 113 -5.88 13.47 4.43
N GLN A 114 -4.76 13.79 5.05
CA GLN A 114 -3.46 13.88 4.41
C GLN A 114 -2.66 12.61 4.72
N LEU A 115 -2.02 12.03 3.71
CA LEU A 115 -1.09 10.92 3.83
C LEU A 115 0.30 11.35 3.36
N ASP A 116 1.28 11.17 4.24
CA ASP A 116 2.70 11.32 3.97
C ASP A 116 3.42 10.02 4.31
N GLY A 117 4.53 9.72 3.64
CA GLY A 117 5.37 8.60 4.04
C GLY A 117 6.01 7.86 2.88
N THR A 118 6.45 6.64 3.16
CA THR A 118 7.18 5.81 2.20
C THR A 118 6.62 4.41 2.12
N GLN A 119 6.61 3.86 0.90
CA GLN A 119 6.33 2.45 0.65
C GLN A 119 7.52 1.83 -0.06
N TYR A 120 7.99 0.70 0.45
CA TYR A 120 8.89 -0.21 -0.26
C TYR A 120 8.13 -1.48 -0.61
N SER A 121 8.41 -2.03 -1.79
CA SER A 121 8.02 -3.40 -2.10
C SER A 121 9.08 -4.11 -2.92
N LEU A 122 9.25 -5.40 -2.65
CA LEU A 122 10.03 -6.32 -3.44
C LEU A 122 9.10 -7.41 -3.96
N ILE A 123 9.29 -7.80 -5.22
CA ILE A 123 8.63 -8.94 -5.84
C ILE A 123 9.72 -9.77 -6.50
N VAL A 124 9.79 -11.05 -6.17
CA VAL A 124 10.73 -12.00 -6.75
C VAL A 124 9.95 -13.22 -7.18
N ASN A 125 10.04 -13.59 -8.46
CA ASN A 125 9.47 -14.82 -8.99
C ASN A 125 10.57 -15.72 -9.54
N LYS A 126 10.54 -16.99 -9.14
CA LYS A 126 11.53 -18.01 -9.50
C LYS A 126 10.83 -19.20 -10.17
N PRO A 127 11.01 -19.40 -11.48
CA PRO A 127 10.47 -20.57 -12.18
C PRO A 127 10.99 -21.89 -11.59
N LYS A 128 10.13 -22.91 -11.47
CA LYS A 128 10.51 -24.22 -10.90
C LYS A 128 11.25 -25.13 -11.89
N ASN A 129 10.89 -25.07 -13.17
CA ASN A 129 11.22 -26.11 -14.16
C ASN A 129 12.00 -25.61 -15.37
N THR A 130 12.46 -24.36 -15.39
CA THR A 130 13.16 -23.77 -16.55
C THR A 130 14.41 -23.02 -16.09
N LYS A 131 15.44 -22.96 -16.95
CA LYS A 131 16.54 -21.98 -16.85
C LYS A 131 16.07 -20.54 -17.15
N ALA A 132 14.76 -20.29 -17.14
CA ALA A 132 14.22 -18.97 -17.40
C ALA A 132 14.65 -18.02 -16.27
N PHE A 133 14.99 -16.79 -16.65
CA PHE A 133 15.54 -15.83 -15.72
C PHE A 133 14.54 -15.52 -14.59
N GLN A 134 15.04 -15.56 -13.36
CA GLN A 134 14.34 -15.01 -12.21
C GLN A 134 13.95 -13.56 -12.53
N SER A 135 12.69 -13.21 -12.30
CA SER A 135 12.28 -11.81 -12.30
C SER A 135 12.37 -11.27 -10.89
N SER A 136 12.88 -10.05 -10.77
CA SER A 136 12.84 -9.29 -9.54
C SER A 136 12.42 -7.87 -9.85
N GLN A 137 11.61 -7.30 -8.98
CA GLN A 137 11.19 -5.91 -9.08
C GLN A 137 11.12 -5.32 -7.68
N THR A 138 11.86 -4.25 -7.48
CA THR A 138 11.78 -3.38 -6.33
C THR A 138 11.05 -2.12 -6.72
N ASN A 139 10.06 -1.71 -5.91
CA ASN A 139 9.36 -0.45 -6.07
C ASN A 139 9.47 0.36 -4.77
N ASN A 140 9.72 1.65 -4.92
CA ASN A 140 9.77 2.62 -3.85
C ASN A 140 8.80 3.75 -4.18
N PHE A 141 8.02 4.19 -3.20
CA PHE A 141 7.17 5.37 -3.28
C PHE A 141 7.48 6.29 -2.10
N THR A 142 7.51 7.59 -2.35
CA THR A 142 7.55 8.63 -1.30
C THR A 142 6.37 9.57 -1.52
N MET A 143 5.35 9.44 -0.68
CA MET A 143 4.14 10.23 -0.72
C MET A 143 4.33 11.54 0.01
N LYS A 144 3.91 12.62 -0.63
CA LYS A 144 4.04 14.00 -0.14
C LYS A 144 2.68 14.67 -0.22
N ALA A 145 2.10 14.91 0.95
CA ALA A 145 0.83 15.60 1.16
C ALA A 145 -0.30 15.05 0.28
N LEU A 146 -0.47 13.73 0.22
CA LEU A 146 -1.58 13.12 -0.51
C LEU A 146 -2.89 13.40 0.21
N VAL A 147 -3.77 14.18 -0.40
CA VAL A 147 -5.08 14.48 0.18
C VAL A 147 -6.09 13.46 -0.33
N ILE A 148 -6.71 12.75 0.59
CA ILE A 148 -7.69 11.70 0.31
C ILE A 148 -9.05 12.18 0.81
N ASN A 149 -10.03 12.16 -0.09
CA ASN A 149 -11.43 12.38 0.22
C ASN A 149 -12.13 11.03 0.41
N THR A 150 -12.56 10.74 1.64
CA THR A 150 -13.24 9.49 1.99
C THR A 150 -14.76 9.63 1.98
N SER A 151 -15.30 10.84 1.74
CA SER A 151 -16.74 11.07 1.60
C SER A 151 -17.31 10.57 0.27
N THR A 152 -16.46 10.20 -0.69
CA THR A 152 -16.88 9.60 -1.96
C THR A 152 -16.67 8.09 -1.95
N THR A 153 -17.47 7.35 -2.71
CA THR A 153 -17.26 5.92 -2.96
C THR A 153 -17.22 5.68 -4.47
N PRO A 154 -16.12 5.21 -5.06
CA PRO A 154 -14.82 4.97 -4.41
C PRO A 154 -14.21 6.26 -3.82
N PHE A 155 -13.34 6.12 -2.82
CA PHE A 155 -12.59 7.26 -2.28
C PHE A 155 -11.70 7.85 -3.38
N ASP A 156 -11.39 9.14 -3.28
CA ASP A 156 -10.62 9.86 -4.28
C ASP A 156 -9.34 10.47 -3.68
N ILE A 157 -8.24 10.41 -4.42
CA ILE A 157 -7.00 11.12 -4.07
C ILE A 157 -7.05 12.45 -4.82
N VAL A 158 -7.46 13.49 -4.11
CA VAL A 158 -7.83 14.78 -4.71
C VAL A 158 -6.62 15.66 -5.03
N SER A 159 -5.49 15.43 -4.37
CA SER A 159 -4.25 16.16 -4.61
C SER A 159 -3.02 15.50 -3.96
N GLY A 160 -1.85 16.08 -4.22
CA GLY A 160 -0.56 15.67 -3.67
C GLY A 160 0.31 14.98 -4.71
N THR A 161 1.49 14.53 -4.28
CA THR A 161 2.45 13.87 -5.17
C THR A 161 3.02 12.60 -4.56
N ALA A 162 3.48 11.68 -5.41
CA ALA A 162 4.30 10.56 -5.00
C ALA A 162 5.50 10.44 -5.94
N ASP A 163 6.70 10.55 -5.39
CA ASP A 163 7.90 10.15 -6.13
C ASP A 163 7.92 8.62 -6.18
N PHE A 164 8.20 8.05 -7.35
CA PHE A 164 8.31 6.60 -7.49
C PHE A 164 9.65 6.21 -8.11
N GLY A 165 10.15 5.04 -7.71
CA GLY A 165 11.28 4.38 -8.31
C GLY A 165 11.01 2.89 -8.44
N ALA A 166 11.17 2.37 -9.65
CA ALA A 166 11.13 0.94 -9.94
C ALA A 166 12.49 0.48 -10.45
N SER A 167 12.99 -0.65 -9.98
CA SER A 167 14.22 -1.26 -10.47
C SER A 167 14.10 -2.77 -10.41
N GLY A 168 14.76 -3.49 -11.32
CA GLY A 168 14.64 -4.93 -11.32
C GLY A 168 15.29 -5.61 -12.51
N VAL A 169 14.97 -6.87 -12.68
CA VAL A 169 15.32 -7.68 -13.84
C VAL A 169 14.04 -8.19 -14.48
N SER A 170 13.85 -7.86 -15.76
CA SER A 170 12.76 -8.36 -16.60
C SER A 170 13.39 -9.09 -17.78
N ASP A 171 13.07 -10.38 -17.94
CA ASP A 171 13.60 -11.25 -18.99
C ASP A 171 15.14 -11.21 -19.11
N GLY A 172 15.83 -11.20 -17.96
CA GLY A 172 17.28 -11.16 -17.88
C GLY A 172 17.92 -9.78 -18.14
N ARG A 173 17.11 -8.74 -18.40
CA ARG A 173 17.60 -7.37 -18.60
C ARG A 173 17.32 -6.50 -17.38
N PRO A 174 18.30 -5.69 -16.93
CA PRO A 174 18.06 -4.73 -15.87
C PRO A 174 17.11 -3.64 -16.39
N VAL A 175 16.12 -3.30 -15.57
CA VAL A 175 15.19 -2.18 -15.82
C VAL A 175 15.26 -1.23 -14.64
N SER A 176 15.23 0.08 -14.90
CA SER A 176 15.08 1.08 -13.86
C SER A 176 14.31 2.30 -14.37
N PHE A 177 13.31 2.70 -13.61
CA PHE A 177 12.45 3.84 -13.90
C PHE A 177 12.33 4.68 -12.64
N LYS A 178 12.31 6.01 -12.81
CA LYS A 178 11.97 6.95 -11.75
C LYS A 178 11.06 8.02 -12.30
N GLY A 179 10.19 8.54 -11.47
CA GLY A 179 9.27 9.57 -11.87
C GLY A 179 8.47 10.13 -10.71
N VAL A 180 7.52 10.98 -11.06
CA VAL A 180 6.62 11.63 -10.12
C VAL A 180 5.19 11.39 -10.57
N ILE A 181 4.33 11.00 -9.63
CA ILE A 181 2.89 10.93 -9.79
C ILE A 181 2.31 12.20 -9.18
N THR A 182 1.51 12.95 -9.94
CA THR A 182 0.74 14.10 -9.46
C THR A 182 -0.74 13.73 -9.49
N PHE A 183 -1.39 13.74 -8.33
CA PHE A 183 -2.81 13.42 -8.22
C PHE A 183 -3.66 14.65 -8.53
N LEU A 184 -4.68 14.46 -9.37
CA LEU A 184 -5.50 15.53 -9.93
C LEU A 184 -6.95 15.50 -9.43
N GLY A 185 -7.29 14.52 -8.60
CA GLY A 185 -8.68 14.20 -8.24
C GLY A 185 -9.48 13.60 -9.39
N ASN A 186 -10.75 13.30 -9.10
CA ASN A 186 -11.65 12.56 -9.99
C ASN A 186 -11.02 11.25 -10.49
N HIS A 187 -10.26 10.58 -9.62
CA HIS A 187 -9.49 9.38 -9.91
C HIS A 187 -8.52 9.51 -11.09
N LYS A 188 -7.93 10.70 -11.28
CA LYS A 188 -6.91 10.94 -12.30
C LYS A 188 -5.58 11.29 -11.67
N ALA A 189 -4.51 10.89 -12.35
CA ALA A 189 -3.15 11.30 -12.02
C ALA A 189 -2.35 11.53 -13.30
N ASP A 190 -1.39 12.44 -13.22
CA ASP A 190 -0.31 12.54 -14.20
C ASP A 190 0.92 11.81 -13.69
N VAL A 191 1.56 11.03 -14.57
CA VAL A 191 2.80 10.32 -14.29
C VAL A 191 3.89 10.89 -15.18
N ALA A 192 4.82 11.61 -14.58
CA ALA A 192 5.98 12.16 -15.25
C ALA A 192 7.17 11.19 -15.09
N PHE A 193 7.68 10.65 -16.21
CA PHE A 193 8.87 9.81 -16.23
C PHE A 193 9.56 9.91 -17.59
N ASP A 194 10.90 9.82 -17.60
CA ASP A 194 11.70 9.83 -18.84
C ASP A 194 11.37 11.01 -19.78
N GLY A 195 11.15 12.20 -19.19
CA GLY A 195 10.80 13.42 -19.93
C GLY A 195 9.39 13.46 -20.53
N LYS A 196 8.55 12.45 -20.29
CA LYS A 196 7.17 12.37 -20.77
C LYS A 196 6.18 12.49 -19.62
N VAL A 197 4.98 12.97 -19.93
CA VAL A 197 3.84 12.98 -18.99
C VAL A 197 2.71 12.15 -19.57
N VAL A 198 2.24 11.19 -18.78
CA VAL A 198 1.10 10.33 -19.13
C VAL A 198 -0.01 10.57 -18.12
N SER A 199 -1.20 10.95 -18.60
CA SER A 199 -2.40 10.94 -17.77
C SER A 199 -2.90 9.51 -17.61
N VAL A 200 -3.29 9.16 -16.40
CA VAL A 200 -3.80 7.85 -16.01
C VAL A 200 -5.13 8.02 -15.30
N ASP A 201 -6.13 7.25 -15.73
CA ASP A 201 -7.36 7.02 -14.97
C ASP A 201 -7.09 5.88 -13.97
N LEU A 202 -7.15 6.18 -12.68
CA LEU A 202 -6.77 5.29 -11.59
C LEU A 202 -7.78 4.15 -11.36
N LEU A 203 -9.02 4.29 -11.85
CA LEU A 203 -10.04 3.24 -11.73
C LEU A 203 -9.95 2.23 -12.87
N THR A 204 -9.68 2.71 -14.08
CA THR A 204 -9.71 1.88 -15.30
C THR A 204 -8.32 1.50 -15.81
N GLY A 205 -7.27 2.18 -15.34
CA GLY A 205 -5.91 2.03 -15.85
C GLY A 205 -5.69 2.59 -17.25
N LYS A 206 -6.69 3.27 -17.84
CA LYS A 206 -6.56 3.89 -19.17
C LYS A 206 -5.51 4.99 -19.12
N THR A 207 -4.69 5.08 -20.17
CA THR A 207 -3.61 6.05 -20.27
C THR A 207 -3.69 6.89 -21.54
N SER A 208 -3.23 8.13 -21.47
CA SER A 208 -3.06 9.02 -22.61
C SER A 208 -1.80 9.87 -22.44
N VAL A 209 -0.98 9.94 -23.48
CA VAL A 209 0.21 10.82 -23.49
C VAL A 209 -0.27 12.26 -23.61
N LYS A 210 0.34 13.16 -22.82
CA LYS A 210 0.13 14.61 -22.96
C LYS A 210 1.09 15.22 -23.97
#